data_AF-A0A3C1G3V3-F1
#
_entry.id   AF-A0A3C1G3V3-F1
#
_cell.length_a   1.000
_cell.length_b   1.000
_cell.length_c   1.000
_cell.angle_alpha   90.00
_cell.angle_beta   90.00
_cell.angle_gamma   90.00
#
_symmetry.space_group_name_H-M   'P 1'
#
loop_
_entity.id
_entity.type
_entity.pdbx_description
1 polymer ?
#
loop_
_entity_poly.entity_id
_entity_poly.type
_entity_poly.pdbx_seq_one_letter_code
_entity_poly.pdbx_strand_id
1 'polypeptide(L)'
;MRYRCKEDEGEIQFRRALGSLGIGIIYTGKRQAQAKGKIEKLFDYLQRRLPFLCEKHKITNSKDAQPILDEIVYFYNHQRVHEETKEIPAQRWQKALAEGRSKLRPLDPSADLDFCFTFTKTRWLLTPPSI
;
A
#
# COMPACT_ATOMS: atom_id res chain seq x y z
N MET A 1 -6.42 4.73 32.37
CA MET A 1 -5.79 4.50 31.06
C MET A 1 -6.13 3.08 30.62
N ARG A 2 -7.05 2.90 29.67
CA ARG A 2 -7.58 1.58 29.27
C ARG A 2 -6.82 1.13 28.03
N TYR A 3 -5.78 0.32 28.22
CA TYR A 3 -4.93 -0.23 27.15
C TYR A 3 -5.79 -1.14 26.25
N ARG A 4 -6.00 -0.79 24.98
CA ARG A 4 -6.68 -1.67 24.00
C ARG A 4 -5.61 -2.49 23.29
N CYS A 5 -5.14 -3.53 23.98
CA CYS A 5 -4.00 -4.39 23.63
C CYS A 5 -3.93 -4.88 22.17
N LYS A 6 -5.00 -4.84 21.36
CA LYS A 6 -4.99 -5.37 19.99
C LYS A 6 -4.68 -4.34 18.90
N GLU A 7 -5.19 -3.11 19.03
CA GLU A 7 -5.01 -2.07 18.01
C GLU A 7 -3.63 -1.40 18.17
N ASP A 8 -3.26 -1.10 19.42
CA ASP A 8 -1.98 -0.49 19.76
C ASP A 8 -0.79 -1.41 19.40
N GLU A 9 -0.94 -2.73 19.57
CA GLU A 9 0.10 -3.71 19.19
C GLU A 9 0.30 -3.79 17.67
N GLY A 10 -0.78 -3.75 16.88
CA GLY A 10 -0.71 -3.77 15.43
C GLY A 10 -0.02 -2.52 14.87
N GLU A 11 -0.31 -1.35 15.44
CA GLU A 11 0.33 -0.09 15.07
C GLU A 11 1.84 -0.11 15.36
N ILE A 12 2.23 -0.64 16.53
CA ILE A 12 3.64 -0.75 16.93
C ILE A 12 4.41 -1.71 16.00
N GLN A 13 3.83 -2.87 15.66
CA GLN A 13 4.47 -3.83 14.75
C GLN A 13 4.59 -3.28 13.33
N PHE A 14 3.56 -2.60 12.83
CA PHE A 14 3.59 -1.96 11.52
C PHE A 14 4.65 -0.85 11.45
N ARG A 15 4.75 -0.03 12.51
CA ARG A 15 5.80 0.99 12.64
C ARG A 15 7.20 0.40 12.70
N ARG A 16 7.38 -0.72 13.40
CA ARG A 16 8.66 -1.45 13.43
C ARG A 16 9.05 -1.94 12.03
N ALA A 17 8.14 -2.62 11.33
CA ALA A 17 8.39 -3.20 10.01
C ALA A 17 8.73 -2.13 8.96
N LEU A 18 7.99 -1.01 8.93
CA LEU A 18 8.31 0.10 8.03
C LEU A 18 9.60 0.82 8.44
N GLY A 19 9.86 0.94 9.74
CA GLY A 19 11.09 1.49 10.28
C GLY A 19 12.34 0.71 9.85
N SER A 20 12.30 -0.63 9.83
CA SER A 20 13.42 -1.45 9.36
C SER A 20 13.70 -1.29 7.86
N LEU A 21 12.69 -0.91 7.07
CA LEU A 21 12.83 -0.58 5.66
C LEU A 21 13.22 0.90 5.42
N GLY A 22 13.48 1.67 6.48
CA GLY A 22 13.78 3.10 6.38
C GLY A 22 12.60 3.96 5.91
N ILE A 23 11.37 3.47 6.10
CA ILE A 23 10.12 4.15 5.75
C ILE A 23 9.56 4.81 7.02
N GLY A 24 9.55 6.14 7.03
CA GLY A 24 8.93 6.91 8.12
C GLY A 24 7.40 6.92 8.00
N ILE A 25 6.71 6.47 9.05
CA ILE A 25 5.25 6.63 9.15
C ILE A 25 4.94 8.06 9.59
N ILE A 26 4.21 8.78 8.75
CA ILE A 26 3.67 10.09 9.08
C ILE A 26 2.21 9.90 9.48
N TYR A 27 1.93 10.01 10.78
CA TYR A 27 0.57 10.05 11.29
C TYR A 27 0.00 11.42 10.99
N THR A 28 -0.87 11.48 9.99
CA THR A 28 -1.52 12.72 9.62
C THR A 28 -2.56 13.07 10.68
N GLY A 29 -2.42 14.23 11.34
CA GLY A 29 -3.53 14.82 12.09
C GLY A 29 -4.69 15.15 11.14
N LYS A 30 -5.89 15.44 11.67
CA LYS A 30 -7.15 15.74 10.94
C LYS A 30 -7.07 16.74 9.76
N ARG A 31 -5.93 17.41 9.52
CA ARG A 31 -5.74 18.51 8.56
C ARG A 31 -4.88 18.21 7.32
N GLN A 32 -4.35 16.99 7.13
CA GLN A 32 -3.72 16.59 5.85
C GLN A 32 -4.68 15.72 5.01
N ALA A 33 -5.83 16.32 4.64
CA ALA A 33 -6.91 15.63 3.94
C ALA A 33 -6.64 15.38 2.43
N GLN A 34 -5.67 16.08 1.82
CA GLN A 34 -5.45 16.00 0.37
C GLN A 34 -4.94 14.62 -0.10
N ALA A 35 -3.97 14.03 0.60
CA ALA A 35 -3.46 12.70 0.27
C ALA A 35 -4.55 11.62 0.47
N LYS A 36 -5.32 11.77 1.55
CA LYS A 36 -6.46 10.90 1.87
C LYS A 36 -7.52 10.91 0.78
N GLY A 37 -7.91 12.09 0.29
CA GLY A 37 -8.93 12.23 -0.74
C GLY A 37 -8.57 11.60 -2.09
N LYS A 38 -7.28 11.62 -2.49
CA LYS A 38 -6.84 10.95 -3.73
C LYS A 38 -6.92 9.43 -3.61
N ILE A 39 -6.48 8.89 -2.48
CA ILE A 39 -6.56 7.46 -2.19
C ILE A 39 -8.03 7.02 -2.11
N GLU A 40 -8.87 7.76 -1.38
CA GLU A 40 -10.31 7.50 -1.25
C GLU A 40 -11.01 7.47 -2.62
N LYS A 41 -10.72 8.43 -3.51
CA LYS A 41 -11.29 8.45 -4.87
C LYS A 41 -10.88 7.22 -5.69
N LEU A 42 -9.64 6.76 -5.57
CA LEU A 42 -9.16 5.55 -6.24
C LEU A 42 -9.91 4.32 -5.71
N PHE A 43 -10.02 4.18 -4.39
CA PHE A 43 -10.75 3.08 -3.78
C PHE A 43 -12.23 3.11 -4.14
N ASP A 44 -12.88 4.27 -4.15
CA ASP A 44 -14.28 4.42 -4.57
C ASP A 44 -14.47 3.99 -6.03
N TYR A 45 -13.54 4.34 -6.93
CA TYR A 45 -13.57 3.88 -8.32
C TYR A 45 -13.52 2.35 -8.44
N LEU A 46 -12.62 1.70 -7.69
CA LEU A 46 -12.50 0.24 -7.68
C LEU A 46 -13.73 -0.42 -7.05
N GLN A 47 -14.20 0.08 -5.91
CA GLN A 47 -15.34 -0.46 -5.17
C GLN A 47 -16.65 -0.32 -5.94
N ARG A 48 -16.81 0.67 -6.82
CA ARG A 48 -18.02 0.78 -7.67
C ARG A 48 -18.01 -0.18 -8.86
N ARG A 49 -16.83 -0.47 -9.42
CA ARG A 49 -16.70 -1.24 -10.67
C ARG A 49 -16.51 -2.72 -10.44
N LEU A 50 -15.71 -3.09 -9.45
CA LEU A 50 -15.38 -4.49 -9.20
C LEU A 50 -16.64 -5.32 -8.86
N PRO A 51 -17.50 -4.91 -7.91
CA PRO A 51 -18.71 -5.70 -7.60
C PRO A 51 -19.67 -5.80 -8.78
N PHE A 52 -19.85 -4.71 -9.52
CA PHE A 52 -20.71 -4.68 -10.72
C PHE A 52 -20.21 -5.65 -11.80
N LEU A 53 -18.90 -5.69 -12.05
CA LEU A 53 -18.30 -6.62 -13.01
C LEU A 53 -18.37 -8.06 -12.50
N CYS A 54 -18.09 -8.30 -11.22
CA CYS A 54 -18.25 -9.63 -10.62
C CYS A 54 -19.70 -10.14 -10.74
N GLU A 55 -20.70 -9.29 -10.47
CA GLU A 55 -22.11 -9.64 -10.61
C GLU A 55 -22.48 -9.96 -12.06
N LYS A 56 -22.04 -9.11 -13.01
CA LYS A 56 -22.25 -9.34 -14.45
C LYS A 56 -21.69 -10.68 -14.93
N HIS A 57 -20.53 -11.07 -14.40
CA HIS A 57 -19.87 -12.33 -14.72
C HIS A 57 -20.27 -13.49 -13.80
N LYS A 58 -21.23 -13.29 -12.88
CA LYS A 58 -21.71 -14.27 -11.89
C LYS A 58 -20.58 -14.88 -11.05
N ILE A 59 -19.58 -14.08 -10.71
CA ILE A 59 -18.43 -14.51 -9.92
C ILE A 59 -18.77 -14.46 -8.44
N THR A 60 -18.59 -15.58 -7.76
CA THR A 60 -18.82 -15.73 -6.31
C THR A 60 -17.52 -15.94 -5.53
N ASN A 61 -16.39 -16.16 -6.21
CA ASN A 61 -15.12 -16.53 -5.60
C ASN A 61 -14.05 -15.44 -5.84
N SER A 62 -13.19 -15.21 -4.85
CA SER A 62 -12.12 -14.21 -4.95
C SER A 62 -11.09 -14.53 -6.04
N LYS A 63 -10.82 -15.82 -6.29
CA LYS A 63 -9.87 -16.24 -7.35
C LYS A 63 -10.32 -15.80 -8.74
N ASP A 64 -11.61 -15.93 -9.01
CA ASP A 64 -12.19 -15.58 -10.31
C ASP A 64 -12.40 -14.06 -10.45
N ALA A 65 -12.48 -13.34 -9.32
CA ALA A 65 -12.53 -11.88 -9.28
C ALA A 65 -11.17 -11.21 -9.51
N GLN A 66 -10.06 -11.90 -9.19
CA GLN A 66 -8.70 -11.39 -9.37
C GLN A 66 -8.41 -10.89 -10.80
N PRO A 67 -8.67 -11.66 -11.89
CA PRO A 67 -8.41 -11.19 -13.24
C PRO A 67 -9.22 -9.94 -13.62
N ILE A 68 -10.44 -9.80 -13.10
CA ILE A 68 -11.26 -8.60 -13.30
C ILE A 68 -10.62 -7.40 -12.59
N LEU A 69 -10.18 -7.58 -11.35
CA LEU A 69 -9.47 -6.54 -10.62
C LEU A 69 -8.19 -6.12 -11.35
N ASP A 70 -7.42 -7.08 -11.86
CA ASP A 70 -6.19 -6.82 -12.60
C ASP A 70 -6.47 -6.02 -13.88
N GLU A 71 -7.55 -6.33 -14.60
CA GLU A 71 -7.99 -5.56 -15.78
C GLU A 71 -8.38 -4.12 -15.41
N ILE A 72 -9.13 -3.92 -14.33
CA ILE A 72 -9.53 -2.58 -13.87
C ILE A 72 -8.29 -1.77 -13.47
N VAL A 73 -7.36 -2.37 -12.73
CA VAL A 73 -6.11 -1.73 -12.31
C VAL A 73 -5.25 -1.39 -13.53
N TYR A 74 -5.13 -2.32 -14.48
CA TYR A 74 -4.41 -2.10 -15.72
C TYR A 74 -4.99 -0.93 -16.51
N PHE A 75 -6.32 -0.92 -16.72
CA PHE A 75 -7.02 0.17 -17.39
C PHE A 75 -6.75 1.51 -16.70
N TYR A 76 -6.87 1.56 -15.37
CA TYR A 76 -6.67 2.78 -14.59
C TYR A 76 -5.24 3.32 -14.73
N ASN A 77 -4.24 2.45 -14.70
CA ASN A 77 -2.83 2.87 -14.73
C ASN A 77 -2.31 3.15 -16.14
N HIS A 78 -2.77 2.43 -17.16
CA HIS A 78 -2.17 2.43 -18.50
C HIS A 78 -3.03 3.05 -19.60
N GLN A 79 -4.35 3.20 -19.40
CA GLN A 79 -5.26 3.67 -20.44
C GLN A 79 -6.02 4.93 -20.04
N ARG A 80 -6.36 5.07 -18.76
CA ARG A 80 -7.10 6.23 -18.26
C ARG A 80 -6.19 7.46 -18.23
N VAL A 81 -6.62 8.51 -18.92
CA VAL A 81 -6.05 9.86 -18.76
C VAL A 81 -6.56 10.44 -17.44
N HIS A 82 -5.66 10.82 -16.54
CA HIS A 82 -6.03 11.36 -15.25
C HIS A 82 -6.49 12.82 -15.38
N GLU A 83 -7.60 13.18 -14.75
CA GLU A 83 -8.29 14.47 -14.98
C GLU A 83 -7.46 15.69 -14.58
N GLU A 84 -6.73 15.62 -13.46
CA GLU A 84 -5.91 16.74 -12.98
C GLU A 84 -4.59 16.88 -13.76
N THR A 85 -3.96 15.77 -14.12
CA THR A 85 -2.61 15.78 -14.72
C THR A 85 -2.64 15.75 -16.24
N LYS A 86 -3.80 15.39 -16.83
CA LYS A 86 -4.01 15.19 -18.28
C LYS A 86 -3.04 14.20 -18.91
N GLU A 87 -2.46 13.32 -18.10
CA GLU A 87 -1.48 12.31 -18.48
C GLU A 87 -1.97 10.93 -18.03
N ILE A 88 -1.46 9.87 -18.67
CA ILE A 88 -1.64 8.49 -18.21
C ILE A 88 -0.68 8.24 -17.03
N PRO A 89 -1.15 7.68 -15.89
CA PRO A 89 -0.32 7.48 -14.69
C PRO A 89 0.99 6.74 -14.96
N ALA A 90 0.95 5.63 -15.71
CA ALA A 90 2.13 4.85 -16.05
C ALA A 90 3.14 5.64 -16.89
N GLN A 91 2.67 6.41 -17.89
CA GLN A 91 3.54 7.23 -18.74
C GLN A 91 4.21 8.34 -17.92
N ARG A 92 3.45 9.00 -17.05
CA ARG A 92 3.97 10.02 -16.13
C ARG A 92 5.03 9.44 -15.20
N TRP A 93 4.79 8.24 -14.67
CA TRP A 93 5.77 7.54 -13.84
C TRP A 93 7.07 7.22 -14.59
N GLN A 94 6.96 6.65 -15.80
CA GLN A 94 8.13 6.38 -16.65
C GLN A 94 8.92 7.65 -16.99
N LYS A 95 8.22 8.74 -17.30
CA LYS A 95 8.86 10.05 -17.53
C LYS A 95 9.57 10.56 -16.28
N ALA A 96 8.96 10.45 -15.11
CA ALA A 96 9.58 10.83 -13.84
C ALA A 96 10.85 10.01 -13.52
N LEU A 97 10.87 8.72 -13.88
CA LEU A 97 12.06 7.88 -13.78
C LEU A 97 13.16 8.35 -14.74
N ALA A 98 12.82 8.57 -16.02
CA ALA A 98 13.76 9.04 -17.04
C ALA A 98 14.37 10.41 -16.71
N GLU A 99 13.59 11.30 -16.10
CA GLU A 99 14.03 12.63 -15.68
C GLU A 99 14.73 12.65 -14.31
N GLY A 100 14.91 11.49 -13.65
CA GLY A 100 15.52 11.41 -12.32
C GLY A 100 14.70 12.10 -11.21
N ARG A 101 13.39 12.30 -11.43
CA ARG A 101 12.46 12.95 -10.48
C ARG A 101 11.87 11.96 -9.47
N SER A 102 12.12 10.66 -9.62
CA SER A 102 11.69 9.66 -8.64
C SER A 102 12.39 9.86 -7.29
N LYS A 103 11.61 10.00 -6.22
CA LYS A 103 12.13 10.09 -4.84
C LYS A 103 12.21 8.74 -4.14
N LEU A 104 11.87 7.66 -4.83
CA LEU A 104 11.98 6.29 -4.31
C LEU A 104 13.44 5.84 -4.36
N ARG A 105 13.87 5.14 -3.30
CA ARG A 105 15.19 4.49 -3.25
C ARG A 105 15.00 2.99 -3.51
N PRO A 106 15.94 2.33 -4.21
CA PRO A 106 15.92 0.88 -4.32
C PRO A 106 16.00 0.24 -2.93
N LEU A 107 15.34 -0.89 -2.75
CA LEU A 107 15.45 -1.69 -1.54
C LEU A 107 16.84 -2.33 -1.48
N ASP A 108 17.41 -2.42 -0.29
CA ASP A 108 18.65 -3.17 -0.05
C ASP A 108 18.42 -4.66 -0.37
N PRO A 109 19.17 -5.28 -1.30
CA PRO A 109 19.03 -6.69 -1.63
C PRO A 109 19.23 -7.65 -0.45
N SER A 110 19.91 -7.21 0.61
CA SER A 110 20.13 -7.99 1.82
C SER A 110 18.96 -7.91 2.82
N ALA A 111 17.95 -7.08 2.56
CA ALA A 111 16.79 -6.94 3.43
C ALA A 111 15.90 -8.19 3.37
N ASP A 112 15.80 -8.88 4.50
CA ASP A 112 14.86 -9.99 4.69
C ASP A 112 13.44 -9.45 4.91
N LEU A 113 12.64 -9.45 3.84
CA LEU A 113 11.25 -8.98 3.88
C LEU A 113 10.35 -9.90 4.71
N ASP A 114 10.60 -11.21 4.72
CA ASP A 114 9.82 -12.16 5.51
C ASP A 114 10.03 -11.87 6.99
N PHE A 115 11.27 -11.62 7.42
CA PHE A 115 11.55 -11.17 8.78
C PHE A 115 10.92 -9.81 9.09
N CYS A 116 10.96 -8.85 8.15
CA CYS A 116 10.38 -7.52 8.35
C CYS A 116 8.86 -7.56 8.59
N PHE A 117 8.13 -8.42 7.86
CA PHE A 117 6.67 -8.51 7.93
C PHE A 117 6.14 -9.64 8.81
N THR A 118 7.01 -10.42 9.46
CA THR A 118 6.59 -11.46 10.40
C THR A 118 5.91 -10.87 11.63
N PHE A 119 4.68 -11.30 11.90
CA PHE A 119 3.94 -10.94 13.12
C PHE A 119 4.67 -11.49 14.35
N THR A 120 5.41 -10.64 15.05
CA THR A 120 6.20 -11.07 16.21
C THR A 120 5.34 -10.95 17.47
N LYS A 121 4.78 -12.07 17.91
CA LYS A 121 3.89 -12.13 19.10
C LYS A 121 4.63 -11.90 20.43
N THR A 122 5.95 -12.05 20.44
CA THR A 122 6.79 -11.95 21.64
C THR A 122 7.81 -10.83 21.47
N ARG A 123 7.81 -9.85 22.37
CA ARG A 123 8.87 -8.84 22.45
C ARG A 123 10.14 -9.52 22.96
N TRP A 124 11.03 -9.92 22.06
CA TRP A 124 12.38 -10.29 22.45
C TRP A 124 13.07 -9.01 22.94
N LEU A 125 13.21 -8.88 24.26
CA LEU A 125 14.27 -8.06 24.81
C LEU A 125 15.55 -8.66 24.23
N LEU A 126 16.23 -7.89 23.37
CA LEU A 126 17.55 -8.22 22.87
C LEU A 126 18.48 -8.36 24.09
N THR A 127 18.53 -9.56 24.64
CA THR A 127 19.64 -10.01 25.47
C THR A 127 20.57 -10.71 24.50
N PRO A 128 21.80 -10.22 24.31
CA PRO A 128 22.76 -10.92 23.47
C PRO A 128 23.01 -12.31 24.08
N PRO A 129 23.21 -13.36 23.26
CA PRO A 129 23.54 -14.67 23.78
C PRO A 129 24.82 -14.54 24.60
N SER A 130 24.73 -14.89 25.87
CA SER A 130 25.88 -14.98 26.76
C SER A 130 26.73 -16.16 26.30
N ILE A 131 28.04 -15.91 26.16
CA ILE A 131 29.11 -16.85 25.81
C ILE A 131 29.12 -18.03 26.80
#